data_AF-A0A210PSE8-F1
#
_entry.id   AF-A0A210PSE8-F1
#
_cell.length_a   1.000
_cell.length_b   1.000
_cell.length_c   1.000
_cell.angle_alpha   90.00
_cell.angle_beta   90.00
_cell.angle_gamma   90.00
#
_symmetry.space_group_name_H-M   'P 1'
#
loop_
_entity.id
_entity.type
_entity.pdbx_description
1 polymer ?
#
loop_
_entity_poly.entity_id
_entity_poly.type
_entity_poly.pdbx_seq_one_letter_code
_entity_poly.pdbx_strand_id
1 'polypeptide(L)'
;MSDACFQNWSVQKLKTALRKRSPTTHGRKSDLVESELTNGSTSTVTGSTLNAALGLDTLKSQQEHYDCVKSGTKRKEPSPQVMEKMVHGTQNEIHAVATAVSKEEGRIKTESNGVCIVVSPDGSFVEEETETTTMAVEIKCPFPAQPGTYKPPIYHKVPKYYVPQILSEMYALNVESLLFLCYSQESTSAMHAHFDADLWSMILKQLEAVYETGVRPVRKSNQIVHLKEKISAYIDKHVKFIGEFVSVKGEQCPGKTSHIDEPFCTHKKAKHEVSTL
;
A
#
# COMPACT_ATOMS: atom_id res chain seq x y z
N MET A 1 -34.34 -11.26 -22.95
CA MET A 1 -33.81 -10.47 -24.08
C MET A 1 -33.43 -9.11 -23.49
N SER A 2 -32.18 -8.93 -23.03
CA SER A 2 -30.96 -8.65 -23.81
C SER A 2 -30.90 -7.19 -24.29
N ASP A 3 -29.86 -6.36 -24.12
CA ASP A 3 -28.62 -6.32 -23.30
C ASP A 3 -28.18 -4.82 -23.23
N ALA A 4 -27.18 -4.31 -22.51
CA ALA A 4 -25.99 -4.83 -21.78
C ALA A 4 -25.90 -4.15 -20.38
N CYS A 5 -25.02 -4.43 -19.40
CA CYS A 5 -23.63 -4.92 -19.29
C CYS A 5 -22.51 -3.84 -19.49
N PHE A 6 -21.60 -3.76 -18.50
CA PHE A 6 -20.37 -2.90 -18.40
C PHE A 6 -20.56 -1.37 -18.12
N GLN A 7 -19.68 -0.66 -17.38
CA GLN A 7 -18.30 -0.95 -16.91
C GLN A 7 -18.01 -0.59 -15.43
N ASN A 8 -17.01 -1.27 -14.85
CA ASN A 8 -16.23 -0.84 -13.67
C ASN A 8 -15.74 0.62 -13.80
N TRP A 9 -16.13 1.52 -12.87
CA TRP A 9 -15.78 2.95 -12.99
C TRP A 9 -15.81 3.74 -11.67
N SER A 10 -14.68 3.81 -10.94
CA SER A 10 -14.44 4.94 -9.99
C SER A 10 -12.96 5.22 -9.68
N VAL A 11 -12.21 4.28 -9.09
CA VAL A 11 -10.85 4.55 -8.58
C VAL A 11 -9.80 4.68 -9.70
N GLN A 12 -9.78 3.74 -10.66
CA GLN A 12 -8.86 3.83 -11.80
C GLN A 12 -9.14 5.05 -12.68
N LYS A 13 -10.42 5.41 -12.91
CA LYS A 13 -10.72 6.62 -13.69
C LYS A 13 -10.39 7.91 -12.92
N LEU A 14 -10.24 7.90 -11.59
CA LEU A 14 -9.66 9.02 -10.83
C LEU A 14 -8.14 9.14 -11.07
N LYS A 15 -7.36 8.08 -10.82
CA LYS A 15 -5.90 8.08 -11.07
C LYS A 15 -5.59 8.33 -12.58
N THR A 16 -6.41 7.82 -13.49
CA THR A 16 -6.29 8.05 -14.94
C THR A 16 -6.82 9.42 -15.40
N ALA A 17 -7.83 10.03 -14.76
CA ALA A 17 -8.24 11.40 -15.09
C ALA A 17 -7.21 12.44 -14.63
N LEU A 18 -6.55 12.20 -13.48
CA LEU A 18 -5.42 12.99 -13.02
C LEU A 18 -4.20 12.82 -13.96
N ARG A 19 -3.90 11.59 -14.41
CA ARG A 19 -2.82 11.34 -15.41
C ARG A 19 -3.15 11.84 -16.83
N LYS A 20 -4.42 11.95 -17.23
CA LYS A 20 -4.86 12.36 -18.58
C LYS A 20 -4.67 13.84 -18.94
N ARG A 21 -4.07 14.66 -18.07
CA ARG A 21 -3.75 16.08 -18.35
C ARG A 21 -2.30 16.36 -18.78
N SER A 22 -1.46 15.33 -18.90
CA SER A 22 -0.11 15.47 -19.48
C SER A 22 0.00 14.68 -20.80
N PRO A 23 0.29 15.34 -21.94
CA PRO A 23 0.57 14.64 -23.18
C PRO A 23 2.03 14.16 -23.18
N THR A 24 2.22 12.88 -22.84
CA THR A 24 3.43 12.14 -23.19
C THR A 24 3.05 10.79 -23.78
N THR A 25 3.33 10.64 -25.07
CA THR A 25 3.26 9.39 -25.82
C THR A 25 4.24 8.37 -25.25
N HIS A 26 3.75 7.28 -24.65
CA HIS A 26 4.34 5.94 -24.77
C HIS A 26 3.29 4.85 -24.47
N GLY A 27 3.49 3.67 -25.07
CA GLY A 27 2.46 2.68 -25.42
C GLY A 27 1.56 2.10 -24.31
N ARG A 28 0.35 1.72 -24.76
CA ARG A 28 -0.66 0.89 -24.09
C ARG A 28 -0.08 -0.35 -23.39
N LYS A 29 -0.54 -0.65 -22.16
CA LYS A 29 -0.68 -2.05 -21.67
C LYS A 29 -1.59 -2.25 -20.43
N SER A 30 -2.43 -1.28 -20.05
CA SER A 30 -3.23 -1.33 -18.80
C SER A 30 -4.54 -2.12 -18.87
N ASP A 31 -5.15 -2.26 -20.05
CA ASP A 31 -6.58 -2.57 -20.17
C ASP A 31 -6.89 -4.05 -20.53
N LEU A 32 -5.88 -4.93 -20.54
CA LEU A 32 -6.03 -6.35 -20.91
C LEU A 32 -6.01 -7.34 -19.72
N VAL A 33 -5.61 -6.89 -18.52
CA VAL A 33 -5.23 -7.81 -17.43
C VAL A 33 -6.39 -8.20 -16.49
N GLU A 34 -7.53 -7.47 -16.46
CA GLU A 34 -8.73 -7.97 -15.76
C GLU A 34 -9.34 -9.22 -16.45
N SER A 35 -9.03 -9.46 -17.74
CA SER A 35 -9.42 -10.66 -18.49
C SER A 35 -8.37 -11.77 -18.56
N GLU A 36 -7.11 -11.51 -18.19
CA GLU A 36 -6.03 -12.52 -18.21
C GLU A 36 -5.77 -13.19 -16.85
N LEU A 37 -6.53 -12.81 -15.81
CA LEU A 37 -6.40 -13.35 -14.44
C LEU A 37 -7.08 -14.72 -14.20
N THR A 38 -7.63 -15.37 -15.24
CA THR A 38 -8.46 -16.59 -15.09
C THR A 38 -7.90 -17.86 -15.72
N ASN A 39 -6.73 -17.83 -16.38
CA ASN A 39 -6.20 -18.98 -17.14
C ASN A 39 -5.08 -19.76 -16.42
N GLY A 40 -5.01 -19.69 -15.10
CA GLY A 40 -4.10 -20.49 -14.27
C GLY A 40 -4.74 -20.92 -12.96
N SER A 41 -4.27 -22.04 -12.38
CA SER A 41 -4.69 -22.54 -11.06
C SER A 41 -4.22 -21.66 -9.88
N THR A 42 -3.42 -20.64 -10.17
CA THR A 42 -2.73 -19.76 -9.23
C THR A 42 -3.68 -18.81 -8.51
N SER A 43 -3.72 -18.86 -7.18
CA SER A 43 -4.57 -17.96 -6.39
C SER A 43 -3.92 -16.59 -6.22
N THR A 44 -4.57 -15.54 -6.73
CA THR A 44 -4.07 -14.16 -6.65
C THR A 44 -4.54 -13.46 -5.39
N VAL A 45 -3.61 -13.08 -4.51
CA VAL A 45 -3.82 -12.35 -3.26
C VAL A 45 -3.12 -10.99 -3.36
N THR A 46 -3.64 -9.95 -2.71
CA THR A 46 -2.96 -8.63 -2.67
C THR A 46 -2.30 -8.38 -1.33
N GLY A 47 -1.16 -7.69 -1.28
CA GLY A 47 -0.44 -7.38 -0.03
C GLY A 47 -1.35 -6.79 1.05
N SER A 48 -2.13 -5.76 0.69
CA SER A 48 -3.13 -5.11 1.55
C SER A 48 -4.32 -5.98 1.99
N THR A 49 -4.50 -7.17 1.42
CA THR A 49 -5.52 -8.14 1.85
C THR A 49 -4.95 -9.38 2.55
N LEU A 50 -3.62 -9.48 2.73
CA LEU A 50 -2.99 -10.61 3.43
C LEU A 50 -3.56 -10.82 4.85
N ASN A 51 -3.86 -9.75 5.59
CA ASN A 51 -4.47 -9.88 6.93
C ASN A 51 -5.84 -10.61 6.91
N ALA A 52 -6.64 -10.40 5.87
CA ALA A 52 -7.88 -11.14 5.66
C ALA A 52 -7.61 -12.57 5.16
N ALA A 53 -6.74 -12.74 4.16
CA ALA A 53 -6.37 -14.02 3.57
C ALA A 53 -5.83 -15.03 4.60
N LEU A 54 -5.06 -14.56 5.58
CA LEU A 54 -4.49 -15.35 6.67
C LEU A 54 -5.51 -15.65 7.80
N GLY A 55 -6.64 -14.94 7.86
CA GLY A 55 -7.62 -15.08 8.96
C GLY A 55 -7.17 -14.43 10.27
N LEU A 56 -6.26 -13.45 10.19
CA LEU A 56 -5.74 -12.70 11.33
C LEU A 56 -6.82 -11.82 11.99
N ASP A 57 -7.83 -11.36 11.25
CA ASP A 57 -9.03 -10.75 11.84
C ASP A 57 -10.04 -11.83 12.26
N THR A 58 -11.00 -12.16 11.39
CA THR A 58 -12.12 -13.08 11.62
C THR A 58 -12.12 -14.21 10.60
N LEU A 59 -12.68 -15.37 10.99
CA LEU A 59 -12.86 -16.50 10.06
C LEU A 59 -13.80 -16.12 8.90
N LYS A 60 -14.81 -15.30 9.18
CA LYS A 60 -15.73 -14.76 8.16
C LYS A 60 -14.98 -13.93 7.12
N SER A 61 -14.12 -13.01 7.54
CA SER A 61 -13.30 -12.21 6.61
C SER A 61 -12.38 -13.08 5.74
N GLN A 62 -11.77 -14.12 6.32
CA GLN A 62 -10.96 -15.09 5.57
C GLN A 62 -11.78 -15.86 4.54
N GLN A 63 -12.95 -16.35 4.93
CA GLN A 63 -13.87 -17.06 4.04
C GLN A 63 -14.35 -16.17 2.90
N GLU A 64 -14.79 -14.94 3.19
CA GLU A 64 -15.22 -13.97 2.17
C GLU A 64 -14.07 -13.63 1.20
N HIS A 65 -12.83 -13.51 1.69
CA HIS A 65 -11.65 -13.32 0.84
C HIS A 65 -11.33 -14.55 -0.02
N TYR A 66 -11.40 -15.76 0.55
CA TYR A 66 -11.20 -17.03 -0.15
C TYR A 66 -12.21 -17.23 -1.29
N ASP A 67 -13.49 -17.01 -1.01
CA ASP A 67 -14.58 -17.15 -1.99
C ASP A 67 -14.45 -16.16 -3.15
N CYS A 68 -13.89 -14.97 -2.92
CA CYS A 68 -13.56 -14.02 -3.97
C CYS A 68 -12.39 -14.50 -4.84
N VAL A 69 -11.34 -15.06 -4.22
CA VAL A 69 -10.09 -15.44 -4.92
C VAL A 69 -10.22 -16.77 -5.68
N LYS A 70 -10.87 -17.79 -5.11
CA LYS A 70 -11.00 -19.12 -5.72
C LYS A 70 -12.26 -19.31 -6.56
N SER A 71 -13.40 -18.77 -6.11
CA SER A 71 -14.70 -18.99 -6.78
C SER A 71 -15.09 -17.86 -7.73
N GLY A 72 -14.23 -16.85 -7.91
CA GLY A 72 -14.53 -15.65 -8.70
C GLY A 72 -15.72 -14.84 -8.17
N THR A 73 -16.10 -15.03 -6.89
CA THR A 73 -17.25 -14.34 -6.30
C THR A 73 -16.96 -12.84 -6.32
N LYS A 74 -17.87 -12.04 -6.90
CA LYS A 74 -17.70 -10.58 -6.91
C LYS A 74 -17.58 -10.08 -5.46
N ARG A 75 -16.51 -9.33 -5.19
CA ARG A 75 -16.39 -8.60 -3.91
C ARG A 75 -17.63 -7.75 -3.73
N LYS A 76 -18.19 -7.76 -2.51
CA LYS A 76 -19.26 -6.83 -2.11
C LYS A 76 -18.76 -5.41 -2.36
N GLU A 77 -19.62 -4.56 -2.91
CA GLU A 77 -19.27 -3.15 -3.08
C GLU A 77 -18.93 -2.53 -1.70
N PRO A 78 -17.88 -1.70 -1.60
CA PRO A 78 -17.57 -1.00 -0.37
C PRO A 78 -18.75 -0.13 0.04
N SER A 79 -19.09 -0.09 1.33
CA SER A 79 -20.13 0.83 1.80
C SER A 79 -19.73 2.29 1.54
N PRO A 80 -20.67 3.25 1.49
CA PRO A 80 -20.36 4.66 1.24
C PRO A 80 -19.28 5.20 2.20
N GLN A 81 -19.33 4.82 3.47
CA GLN A 81 -18.31 5.18 4.48
C GLN A 81 -16.93 4.56 4.21
N VAL A 82 -16.84 3.40 3.56
CA VAL A 82 -15.55 2.82 3.15
C VAL A 82 -15.04 3.51 1.89
N MET A 83 -15.91 3.84 0.93
CA MET A 83 -15.51 4.62 -0.25
C MET A 83 -14.99 6.00 0.14
N GLU A 84 -15.64 6.70 1.07
CA GLU A 84 -15.19 8.00 1.59
C GLU A 84 -13.76 7.92 2.18
N LYS A 85 -13.48 6.86 2.96
CA LYS A 85 -12.14 6.58 3.51
C LYS A 85 -11.10 6.33 2.41
N MET A 86 -11.46 5.59 1.35
CA MET A 86 -10.58 5.32 0.21
C MET A 86 -10.30 6.58 -0.62
N VAL A 87 -11.31 7.43 -0.83
CA VAL A 87 -11.18 8.72 -1.53
C VAL A 87 -10.28 9.66 -0.73
N HIS A 88 -10.52 9.82 0.56
CA HIS A 88 -9.68 10.62 1.45
C HIS A 88 -8.22 10.16 1.43
N GLY A 89 -7.98 8.85 1.51
CA GLY A 89 -6.64 8.27 1.42
C GLY A 89 -5.96 8.67 0.10
N THR A 90 -6.63 8.43 -1.03
CA THR A 90 -6.13 8.76 -2.38
C THR A 90 -5.87 10.26 -2.57
N GLN A 91 -6.68 11.13 -1.97
CA GLN A 91 -6.51 12.59 -2.08
C GLN A 91 -5.33 13.13 -1.27
N ASN A 92 -4.99 12.49 -0.15
CA ASN A 92 -3.89 12.93 0.73
C ASN A 92 -2.56 12.22 0.44
N GLU A 93 -2.59 11.09 -0.29
CA GLU A 93 -1.43 10.32 -0.77
C GLU A 93 -0.33 11.24 -1.34
N ILE A 94 -0.70 12.19 -2.21
CA ILE A 94 0.25 13.14 -2.83
C ILE A 94 1.01 14.04 -1.84
N HIS A 95 0.38 14.44 -0.73
CA HIS A 95 1.02 15.28 0.28
C HIS A 95 2.01 14.48 1.13
N ALA A 96 1.69 13.23 1.43
CA ALA A 96 2.60 12.30 2.09
C ALA A 96 3.78 11.89 1.19
N VAL A 97 3.54 11.62 -0.10
CA VAL A 97 4.57 11.38 -1.12
C VAL A 97 5.55 12.57 -1.18
N ALA A 98 5.03 13.80 -1.26
CA ALA A 98 5.83 15.03 -1.25
C ALA A 98 6.64 15.25 0.05
N THR A 99 6.34 14.50 1.13
CA THR A 99 7.09 14.56 2.38
C THR A 99 8.33 13.65 2.38
N ALA A 100 8.39 12.60 1.55
CA ALA A 100 9.40 11.55 1.73
C ALA A 100 9.80 10.69 0.51
N VAL A 101 9.02 10.60 -0.58
CA VAL A 101 9.23 9.57 -1.61
C VAL A 101 10.03 10.09 -2.80
N SER A 102 11.10 9.38 -3.19
CA SER A 102 11.86 9.66 -4.42
C SER A 102 11.25 9.07 -5.69
N LYS A 103 10.52 7.95 -5.60
CA LYS A 103 10.01 7.21 -6.77
C LYS A 103 8.66 6.53 -6.47
N GLU A 104 7.66 6.73 -7.34
CA GLU A 104 6.42 5.91 -7.33
C GLU A 104 6.74 4.49 -7.85
N GLU A 105 6.26 3.45 -7.16
CA GLU A 105 6.44 2.07 -7.61
C GLU A 105 5.21 1.51 -8.35
N GLY A 106 5.48 0.51 -9.19
CA GLY A 106 4.46 -0.22 -9.93
C GLY A 106 3.77 -1.32 -9.10
N ARG A 107 2.88 -2.06 -9.76
CA ARG A 107 2.41 -3.34 -9.20
C ARG A 107 3.47 -4.41 -9.44
N ILE A 108 3.92 -5.06 -8.37
CA ILE A 108 4.90 -6.14 -8.41
C ILE A 108 4.18 -7.44 -8.11
N LYS A 109 4.51 -8.50 -8.85
CA LYS A 109 4.01 -9.86 -8.62
C LYS A 109 5.13 -10.72 -8.05
N THR A 110 4.82 -11.48 -7.02
CA THR A 110 5.67 -12.57 -6.50
C THR A 110 4.85 -13.86 -6.50
N GLU A 111 5.50 -15.01 -6.71
CA GLU A 111 4.82 -16.30 -6.75
C GLU A 111 5.51 -17.29 -5.81
N SER A 112 4.72 -18.05 -5.05
CA SER A 112 5.19 -19.11 -4.15
C SER A 112 4.14 -20.23 -4.09
N ASN A 113 4.54 -21.47 -4.40
CA ASN A 113 3.70 -22.69 -4.31
C ASN A 113 2.24 -22.52 -4.77
N GLY A 114 2.01 -21.96 -5.96
CA GLY A 114 0.67 -21.79 -6.54
C GLY A 114 -0.13 -20.60 -5.98
N VAL A 115 0.48 -19.74 -5.16
CA VAL A 115 -0.08 -18.46 -4.72
C VAL A 115 0.68 -17.32 -5.39
N CYS A 116 -0.04 -16.42 -6.06
CA CYS A 116 0.51 -15.18 -6.59
C CYS A 116 0.18 -14.05 -5.61
N ILE A 117 1.19 -13.36 -5.08
CA ILE A 117 1.02 -12.19 -4.22
C ILE A 117 1.36 -10.94 -5.04
N VAL A 118 0.35 -10.07 -5.20
CA VAL A 118 0.48 -8.79 -5.90
C VAL A 118 0.56 -7.67 -4.88
N VAL A 119 1.70 -6.98 -4.87
CA VAL A 119 1.91 -5.79 -4.03
C VAL A 119 1.95 -4.54 -4.90
N SER A 120 1.81 -3.38 -4.26
CA SER A 120 1.88 -2.08 -4.89
C SER A 120 2.38 -1.10 -3.82
N PRO A 121 3.69 -1.09 -3.53
CA PRO A 121 4.26 -0.14 -2.57
C PRO A 121 3.90 1.28 -2.98
N ASP A 122 3.64 2.15 -2.00
CA ASP A 122 3.30 3.55 -2.28
C ASP A 122 4.52 4.34 -2.82
N GLY A 123 5.74 3.85 -2.58
CA GLY A 123 6.95 4.30 -3.26
C GLY A 123 8.21 3.54 -2.86
N SER A 124 9.37 4.05 -3.26
CA SER A 124 10.69 3.52 -2.87
C SER A 124 11.77 4.60 -2.82
N PHE A 125 12.83 4.30 -2.07
CA PHE A 125 14.13 4.96 -2.13
C PHE A 125 15.07 4.20 -3.05
N VAL A 126 15.75 4.94 -3.94
CA VAL A 126 16.69 4.41 -4.92
C VAL A 126 18.01 5.15 -4.77
N GLU A 127 19.12 4.42 -4.75
CA GLU A 127 20.46 4.99 -4.82
C GLU A 127 20.77 5.41 -6.27
N GLU A 128 21.08 6.70 -6.48
CA GLU A 128 21.20 7.29 -7.82
C GLU A 128 22.34 6.68 -8.65
N GLU A 129 23.48 6.36 -8.03
CA GLU A 129 24.66 5.81 -8.72
C GLU A 129 24.47 4.37 -9.21
N THR A 130 23.63 3.59 -8.53
CA THR A 130 23.47 2.15 -8.75
C THR A 130 22.09 1.76 -9.30
N GLU A 131 21.17 2.72 -9.41
CA GLU A 131 19.73 2.53 -9.63
C GLU A 131 19.07 1.49 -8.70
N THR A 132 19.72 1.15 -7.59
CA THR A 132 19.30 0.05 -6.71
C THR A 132 18.30 0.55 -5.68
N THR A 133 17.16 -0.13 -5.58
CA THR A 133 16.17 0.14 -4.53
C THR A 133 16.76 -0.24 -3.17
N THR A 134 16.84 0.71 -2.24
CA THR A 134 17.45 0.51 -0.91
C THR A 134 16.41 0.33 0.20
N MET A 135 15.23 0.92 0.04
CA MET A 135 14.16 0.91 1.04
C MET A 135 12.79 1.09 0.38
N ALA A 136 11.79 0.33 0.84
CA ALA A 136 10.40 0.48 0.41
C ALA A 136 9.69 1.62 1.18
N VAL A 137 8.60 2.17 0.63
CA VAL A 137 7.76 3.14 1.34
C VAL A 137 6.28 2.72 1.28
N GLU A 138 5.62 2.79 2.43
CA GLU A 138 4.20 2.48 2.62
C GLU A 138 3.54 3.65 3.37
N ILE A 139 2.49 4.23 2.80
CA ILE A 139 1.90 5.50 3.23
C ILE A 139 0.47 5.29 3.68
N LYS A 140 0.10 5.77 4.86
CA LYS A 140 -1.31 5.77 5.31
C LYS A 140 -1.76 7.16 5.72
N CYS A 141 -2.87 7.59 5.13
CA CYS A 141 -3.60 8.80 5.49
C CYS A 141 -4.87 8.39 6.23
N PRO A 142 -4.87 8.28 7.57
CA PRO A 142 -5.99 7.73 8.31
C PRO A 142 -7.17 8.69 8.26
N PHE A 143 -8.34 8.21 7.84
CA PHE A 143 -9.55 9.02 7.85
C PHE A 143 -9.81 9.62 9.25
N PRO A 144 -10.18 10.91 9.36
CA PRO A 144 -10.45 11.58 10.62
C PRO A 144 -11.45 10.83 11.51
N ALA A 145 -11.39 11.08 12.80
CA ALA A 145 -12.38 10.55 13.74
C ALA A 145 -13.77 11.13 13.43
N GLN A 146 -14.83 10.33 13.60
CA GLN A 146 -16.18 10.89 13.61
C GLN A 146 -16.40 11.73 14.87
N PRO A 147 -17.25 12.77 14.84
CA PRO A 147 -17.59 13.56 16.02
C PRO A 147 -17.95 12.70 17.22
N GLY A 148 -17.37 12.99 18.38
CA GLY A 148 -17.55 12.22 19.62
C GLY A 148 -16.69 10.95 19.75
N THR A 149 -15.88 10.59 18.75
CA THR A 149 -14.88 9.51 18.86
C THR A 149 -13.48 10.11 18.92
N TYR A 150 -12.65 9.71 19.89
CA TYR A 150 -11.22 9.99 19.83
C TYR A 150 -10.49 8.94 19.01
N LYS A 151 -9.78 9.37 17.97
CA LYS A 151 -8.82 8.57 17.22
C LYS A 151 -7.64 9.49 16.88
N PRO A 152 -6.39 9.11 17.23
CA PRO A 152 -5.22 9.87 16.81
C PRO A 152 -5.21 10.09 15.30
N PRO A 153 -4.83 11.30 14.81
CA PRO A 153 -4.80 11.60 13.38
C PRO A 153 -3.70 10.81 12.65
N ILE A 154 -2.66 10.40 13.37
CA ILE A 154 -1.52 9.62 12.90
C ILE A 154 -1.28 8.38 13.78
N TYR A 155 -0.43 7.46 13.32
CA TYR A 155 0.00 6.28 14.09
C TYR A 155 1.39 6.49 14.71
N HIS A 156 1.50 6.44 16.04
CA HIS A 156 2.81 6.37 16.73
C HIS A 156 3.36 4.93 16.83
N LYS A 157 2.60 3.94 16.37
CA LYS A 157 2.99 2.53 16.29
C LYS A 157 2.25 1.87 15.13
N VAL A 158 2.97 1.11 14.30
CA VAL A 158 2.39 0.38 13.15
C VAL A 158 1.24 -0.52 13.61
N PRO A 159 0.01 -0.35 13.07
CA PRO A 159 -1.09 -1.26 13.34
C PRO A 159 -0.79 -2.70 12.86
N LYS A 160 -1.05 -3.69 13.73
CA LYS A 160 -0.73 -5.13 13.52
C LYS A 160 -1.17 -5.70 12.17
N TYR A 161 -2.29 -5.21 11.62
CA TYR A 161 -2.84 -5.70 10.36
C TYR A 161 -2.07 -5.23 9.11
N TYR A 162 -1.19 -4.23 9.21
CA TYR A 162 -0.28 -3.85 8.12
C TYR A 162 1.02 -4.67 8.07
N VAL A 163 1.40 -5.38 9.14
CA VAL A 163 2.67 -6.13 9.19
C VAL A 163 2.82 -7.14 8.04
N PRO A 164 1.80 -7.95 7.67
CA PRO A 164 1.90 -8.84 6.51
C PRO A 164 2.08 -8.09 5.18
N GLN A 165 1.47 -6.91 5.04
CA GLN A 165 1.62 -6.08 3.84
C GLN A 165 3.06 -5.52 3.74
N ILE A 166 3.54 -4.90 4.82
CA ILE A 166 4.89 -4.35 4.97
C ILE A 166 5.98 -5.40 4.64
N LEU A 167 5.84 -6.62 5.17
CA LEU A 167 6.76 -7.72 4.86
C LEU A 167 6.67 -8.16 3.39
N SER A 168 5.47 -8.20 2.80
CA SER A 168 5.28 -8.57 1.40
C SER A 168 5.88 -7.55 0.42
N GLU A 169 5.87 -6.26 0.77
CA GLU A 169 6.42 -5.18 -0.05
C GLU A 169 7.95 -5.18 0.00
N MET A 170 8.54 -5.36 1.18
CA MET A 170 9.99 -5.57 1.32
C MET A 170 10.48 -6.80 0.55
N TYR A 171 9.77 -7.92 0.66
CA TYR A 171 10.10 -9.14 -0.07
C TYR A 171 10.03 -8.96 -1.59
N ALA A 172 8.98 -8.30 -2.10
CA ALA A 172 8.78 -8.10 -3.54
C ALA A 172 9.76 -7.08 -4.16
N LEU A 173 10.21 -6.09 -3.39
CA LEU A 173 11.26 -5.15 -3.80
C LEU A 173 12.68 -5.67 -3.53
N ASN A 174 12.82 -6.83 -2.87
CA ASN A 174 14.09 -7.39 -2.42
C ASN A 174 14.93 -6.40 -1.58
N VAL A 175 14.29 -5.79 -0.58
CA VAL A 175 14.92 -4.83 0.36
C VAL A 175 14.79 -5.29 1.81
N GLU A 176 15.78 -4.95 2.64
CA GLU A 176 15.78 -5.29 4.07
C GLU A 176 14.99 -4.29 4.93
N SER A 177 14.49 -3.20 4.35
CA SER A 177 13.88 -2.09 5.09
C SER A 177 12.70 -1.44 4.39
N LEU A 178 11.79 -0.89 5.20
CA LEU A 178 10.64 -0.12 4.77
C LEU A 178 10.41 1.09 5.69
N LEU A 179 10.09 2.24 5.09
CA LEU A 179 9.61 3.42 5.80
C LEU A 179 8.08 3.43 5.78
N PHE A 180 7.47 3.18 6.94
CA PHE A 180 6.03 3.31 7.14
C PHE A 180 5.71 4.73 7.58
N LEU A 181 4.95 5.45 6.75
CA LEU A 181 4.56 6.84 6.97
C LEU A 181 3.09 6.92 7.30
N CYS A 182 2.74 7.72 8.31
CA CYS A 182 1.36 8.03 8.63
C CYS A 182 1.13 9.54 8.62
N TYR A 183 0.42 10.01 7.60
CA TYR A 183 0.17 11.43 7.33
C TYR A 183 -1.21 11.87 7.84
N SER A 184 -1.25 13.01 8.53
CA SER A 184 -2.42 13.88 8.65
C SER A 184 -2.09 15.27 8.11
N GLN A 185 -3.06 16.18 8.08
CA GLN A 185 -2.84 17.56 7.63
C GLN A 185 -1.90 18.35 8.57
N GLU A 186 -1.83 17.95 9.84
CA GLU A 186 -1.07 18.61 10.90
C GLU A 186 0.35 18.05 11.00
N SER A 187 0.48 16.71 11.07
CA SER A 187 1.76 16.04 11.25
C SER A 187 1.84 14.71 10.51
N THR A 188 3.08 14.25 10.29
CA THR A 188 3.40 12.96 9.70
C THR A 188 4.34 12.21 10.65
N SER A 189 3.95 11.00 11.06
CA SER A 189 4.86 10.10 11.78
C SER A 189 5.59 9.18 10.83
N ALA A 190 6.86 8.89 11.15
CA ALA A 190 7.69 7.94 10.43
C ALA A 190 8.14 6.79 11.33
N MET A 191 7.99 5.57 10.84
CA MET A 191 8.45 4.34 11.48
C MET A 191 9.29 3.53 10.51
N HIS A 192 10.50 3.17 10.91
CA HIS A 192 11.40 2.34 10.14
C HIS A 192 11.20 0.88 10.53
N ALA A 193 10.88 0.02 9.56
CA ALA A 193 10.66 -1.40 9.74
C ALA A 193 11.79 -2.20 9.05
N HIS A 194 12.33 -3.21 9.73
CA HIS A 194 13.28 -4.16 9.17
C HIS A 194 12.61 -5.48 8.79
N PHE A 195 13.04 -6.08 7.70
CA PHE A 195 12.52 -7.36 7.23
C PHE A 195 12.78 -8.50 8.24
N ASP A 196 11.76 -9.32 8.48
CA ASP A 196 11.83 -10.53 9.32
C ASP A 196 11.52 -11.74 8.43
N ALA A 197 12.58 -12.40 7.96
CA ALA A 197 12.49 -13.54 7.05
C ALA A 197 11.80 -14.76 7.67
N ASP A 198 11.95 -14.97 8.99
CA ASP A 198 11.30 -16.07 9.72
C ASP A 198 9.79 -15.85 9.78
N LEU A 199 9.36 -14.64 10.17
CA LEU A 199 7.95 -14.26 10.18
C LEU A 199 7.36 -14.27 8.77
N TRP A 200 8.09 -13.80 7.76
CA TRP A 200 7.64 -13.88 6.38
C TRP A 200 7.48 -15.33 5.90
N SER A 201 8.42 -16.22 6.21
CA SER A 201 8.31 -17.66 5.92
C SER A 201 7.07 -18.29 6.59
N MET A 202 6.75 -17.90 7.83
CA MET A 202 5.53 -18.32 8.51
C MET A 202 4.26 -17.80 7.83
N ILE A 203 4.27 -16.55 7.36
CA ILE A 203 3.15 -15.95 6.61
C ILE A 203 2.93 -16.68 5.29
N LEU A 204 3.98 -16.91 4.50
CA LEU A 204 3.89 -17.64 3.24
C LEU A 204 3.34 -19.06 3.44
N LYS A 205 3.92 -19.86 4.36
CA LYS A 205 3.44 -21.22 4.65
C LYS A 205 1.97 -21.26 5.09
N GLN A 206 1.52 -20.28 5.88
CA GLN A 206 0.11 -20.21 6.28
C GLN A 206 -0.80 -19.77 5.11
N LEU A 207 -0.31 -18.95 4.17
CA LEU A 207 -1.05 -18.57 2.97
C LEU A 207 -1.16 -19.74 1.99
N GLU A 208 -0.06 -20.44 1.74
CA GLU A 208 0.02 -21.66 0.92
C GLU A 208 -0.95 -22.72 1.45
N ALA A 209 -0.90 -23.05 2.74
CA ALA A 209 -1.82 -24.01 3.36
C ALA A 209 -3.32 -23.64 3.21
N VAL A 210 -3.65 -22.35 3.07
CA VAL A 210 -5.03 -21.90 2.81
C VAL A 210 -5.43 -22.06 1.34
N TYR A 211 -4.52 -21.80 0.41
CA TYR A 211 -4.84 -21.70 -1.03
C TYR A 211 -4.45 -22.92 -1.88
N GLU A 212 -3.48 -23.71 -1.45
CA GLU A 212 -3.03 -24.94 -2.14
C GLU A 212 -4.11 -26.04 -2.10
N THR A 213 -4.70 -26.27 -0.92
CA THR A 213 -5.63 -27.40 -0.69
C THR A 213 -6.93 -27.34 -1.52
N GLY A 214 -7.30 -26.17 -2.02
CA GLY A 214 -8.61 -25.93 -2.65
C GLY A 214 -9.80 -26.02 -1.69
N VAL A 215 -9.58 -26.27 -0.39
CA VAL A 215 -10.64 -26.41 0.62
C VAL A 215 -10.89 -25.07 1.32
N ARG A 216 -12.14 -24.59 1.23
CA ARG A 216 -12.59 -23.38 1.92
C ARG A 216 -12.37 -23.48 3.44
N PRO A 217 -11.70 -22.50 4.10
CA PRO A 217 -11.43 -22.57 5.54
C PRO A 217 -12.71 -22.67 6.39
N VAL A 218 -12.89 -23.77 7.14
CA VAL A 218 -14.05 -23.99 8.03
C VAL A 218 -13.78 -23.63 9.50
N ARG A 219 -12.52 -23.49 9.88
CA ARG A 219 -12.06 -23.09 11.22
C ARG A 219 -10.74 -22.35 11.11
N LYS A 220 -10.40 -21.55 12.13
CA LYS A 220 -9.06 -20.96 12.23
C LYS A 220 -8.02 -22.04 12.49
N SER A 221 -6.87 -21.93 11.83
CA SER A 221 -5.68 -22.76 12.12
C SER A 221 -5.19 -22.48 13.55
N ASN A 222 -4.75 -23.51 14.28
CA ASN A 222 -4.09 -23.32 15.58
C ASN A 222 -2.83 -22.44 15.46
N GLN A 223 -2.16 -22.46 14.30
CA GLN A 223 -1.00 -21.63 14.00
C GLN A 223 -1.33 -20.12 13.98
N ILE A 224 -2.60 -19.72 13.81
CA ILE A 224 -2.97 -18.30 13.73
C ILE A 224 -2.75 -17.55 15.05
N VAL A 225 -2.85 -18.26 16.19
CA VAL A 225 -2.58 -17.68 17.52
C VAL A 225 -1.10 -17.32 17.60
N HIS A 226 -0.23 -18.29 17.27
CA HIS A 226 1.21 -18.07 17.25
C HIS A 226 1.64 -17.02 16.22
N LEU A 227 1.01 -16.97 15.04
CA LEU A 227 1.29 -15.94 14.04
C LEU A 227 0.91 -14.53 14.53
N LYS A 228 -0.20 -14.38 15.28
CA LYS A 228 -0.57 -13.10 15.92
C LYS A 228 0.42 -12.66 17.00
N GLU A 229 0.94 -13.60 17.79
CA GLU A 229 1.98 -13.32 18.79
C GLU A 229 3.26 -12.84 18.12
N LYS A 230 3.72 -13.54 17.07
CA LYS A 230 4.89 -13.16 16.27
C LYS A 230 4.72 -11.79 15.60
N ILE A 231 3.57 -11.52 14.96
CA ILE A 231 3.23 -10.19 14.40
C ILE A 231 3.23 -9.10 15.48
N SER A 232 2.80 -9.41 16.70
CA SER A 232 2.83 -8.44 17.81
C SER A 232 4.27 -8.15 18.22
N ALA A 233 5.08 -9.19 18.44
CA ALA A 233 6.47 -9.08 18.82
C ALA A 233 7.35 -8.43 17.74
N TYR A 234 7.00 -8.61 16.45
CA TYR A 234 7.68 -7.97 15.33
C TYR A 234 7.67 -6.45 15.46
N ILE A 235 6.53 -5.84 15.80
CA ILE A 235 6.44 -4.38 15.94
C ILE A 235 7.31 -3.88 17.09
N ASP A 236 7.44 -4.66 18.17
CA ASP A 236 8.26 -4.27 19.33
C ASP A 236 9.77 -4.48 19.12
N LYS A 237 10.16 -5.32 18.16
CA LYS A 237 11.57 -5.71 17.91
C LYS A 237 12.18 -5.16 16.61
N HIS A 238 11.39 -5.07 15.55
CA HIS A 238 11.82 -4.77 14.18
C HIS A 238 11.27 -3.45 13.65
N VAL A 239 10.39 -2.76 14.39
CA VAL A 239 9.85 -1.45 14.00
C VAL A 239 10.28 -0.38 15.00
N LYS A 240 11.03 0.61 14.51
CA LYS A 240 11.50 1.76 15.28
C LYS A 240 10.72 3.02 14.90
N PHE A 241 10.09 3.67 15.86
CA PHE A 241 9.57 5.03 15.67
C PHE A 241 10.76 5.99 15.48
N ILE A 242 10.75 6.73 14.36
CA ILE A 242 11.83 7.68 14.02
C ILE A 242 11.50 9.07 14.54
N GLY A 243 10.27 9.52 14.32
CA GLY A 243 9.84 10.86 14.72
C GLY A 243 8.45 11.21 14.21
N GLU A 244 7.98 12.37 14.66
CA GLU A 244 6.82 13.07 14.14
C GLU A 244 7.27 14.43 13.60
N PHE A 245 6.83 14.77 12.39
CA PHE A 245 7.26 15.94 11.65
C PHE A 245 6.03 16.76 11.25
N VAL A 246 6.20 18.07 11.04
CA VAL A 246 5.13 18.92 10.50
C VAL A 246 4.83 18.48 9.06
N SER A 247 3.56 18.23 8.75
CA SER A 247 3.15 17.83 7.41
C SER A 247 3.32 18.97 6.39
N VAL A 248 3.80 18.64 5.20
CA VAL A 248 3.87 19.57 4.06
C VAL A 248 2.75 19.30 3.07
N LYS A 249 2.26 20.35 2.42
CA LYS A 249 1.29 20.23 1.32
C LYS A 249 2.03 20.24 -0.01
N GLY A 250 2.07 19.08 -0.67
CA GLY A 250 2.46 19.01 -2.08
C GLY A 250 1.45 19.76 -2.95
N GLU A 251 1.92 20.72 -3.73
CA GLU A 251 1.15 21.43 -4.77
C GLU A 251 1.65 21.03 -6.16
N GLN A 252 0.79 21.04 -7.17
CA GLN A 252 1.24 20.80 -8.56
C GLN A 252 1.98 22.02 -9.09
N CYS A 253 3.28 21.88 -9.37
CA CYS A 253 4.03 22.92 -10.06
C CYS A 253 3.42 23.19 -11.45
N PRO A 254 3.11 24.45 -11.81
CA PRO A 254 2.43 24.79 -13.06
C PRO A 254 3.32 24.70 -14.32
N GLY A 255 4.51 24.09 -14.23
CA GLY A 255 5.43 23.91 -15.35
C GLY A 255 6.19 22.59 -15.26
N LYS A 256 6.63 22.07 -16.41
CA LYS A 256 7.62 20.99 -16.47
C LYS A 256 8.99 21.58 -16.11
N THR A 257 9.39 21.49 -14.84
CA THR A 257 10.80 21.73 -14.48
C THR A 257 11.62 20.56 -15.00
N SER A 258 12.75 20.87 -15.63
CA SER A 258 13.67 19.89 -16.22
C SER A 258 14.39 19.07 -15.16
N HIS A 259 14.56 19.65 -13.96
CA HIS A 259 15.06 19.00 -12.77
C HIS A 259 14.09 19.18 -11.59
N ILE A 260 14.13 18.24 -10.64
CA ILE A 260 13.41 18.34 -9.36
C ILE A 260 14.01 19.44 -8.46
N ASP A 261 15.28 19.76 -8.65
CA ASP A 261 16.06 20.67 -7.80
C ASP A 261 15.92 22.15 -8.15
N GLU A 262 15.53 22.49 -9.38
CA GLU A 262 15.33 23.89 -9.83
C GLU A 262 14.37 24.69 -8.91
N PRO A 263 13.15 24.19 -8.58
CA PRO A 263 12.24 24.90 -7.67
C PRO A 263 12.75 24.97 -6.22
N PHE A 264 13.45 23.94 -5.72
CA PHE A 264 14.02 23.96 -4.37
C PHE A 264 15.22 24.93 -4.25
N CYS A 265 16.07 25.00 -5.27
CA CYS A 265 17.21 25.92 -5.31
C CYS A 265 16.77 27.40 -5.44
N THR A 266 15.71 27.68 -6.19
CA THR A 266 15.20 29.06 -6.37
C THR A 266 14.56 29.61 -5.10
N HIS A 267 13.83 28.80 -4.32
CA HIS A 267 13.27 29.22 -3.03
C HIS A 267 14.35 29.57 -1.97
N LYS A 268 15.54 28.95 -2.02
CA LYS A 268 16.67 29.35 -1.16
C LYS A 268 17.22 30.73 -1.53
N LYS A 269 17.29 31.08 -2.82
CA LYS A 269 17.78 32.40 -3.27
C LYS A 269 16.85 33.53 -2.83
N ALA A 270 15.54 33.36 -3.01
CA ALA A 270 14.54 34.39 -2.67
C ALA A 270 14.55 34.82 -1.19
N LYS A 271 15.00 33.95 -0.26
CA LYS A 271 15.12 34.31 1.16
C LYS A 271 16.38 35.10 1.53
N HIS A 272 17.38 35.21 0.64
CA HIS A 272 18.58 36.03 0.90
C HIS A 272 18.48 37.48 0.41
N GLU A 273 17.46 37.83 -0.38
CA GLU A 273 17.29 39.20 -0.92
C GLU A 273 16.42 40.11 -0.02
N VAL A 274 15.95 39.63 1.15
CA VAL A 274 15.03 40.37 2.05
C VAL A 274 15.73 40.91 3.31
N SER A 275 17.04 41.22 3.22
CA SER A 275 17.79 41.76 4.38
C SER A 275 18.83 42.83 4.01
N THR A 276 18.52 43.69 3.04
CA THR A 276 19.25 44.95 2.78
C THR A 276 18.31 46.06 2.32
N LEU A 277 17.39 46.47 3.20
CA LEU A 277 16.68 47.76 3.19
C LEU A 277 16.40 48.17 4.65
#